data_AF-A0A4Y8QBZ7-F1
#
_entry.id   AF-A0A4Y8QBZ7-F1
#
_cell.length_a   1.000
_cell.length_b   1.000
_cell.length_c   1.000
_cell.angle_alpha   90.00
_cell.angle_beta   90.00
_cell.angle_gamma   90.00
#
_symmetry.space_group_name_H-M   'P 1'
#
loop_
_entity.id
_entity.type
_entity.pdbx_description
1 polymer ?
#
loop_
_entity_poly.entity_id
_entity_poly.type
_entity_poly.pdbx_seq_one_letter_code
_entity_poly.pdbx_strand_id
1 'polypeptide(L)'
;MSDLGQILRKARMDAKISLDDLQESTKIRKRYLEAIEEGNYKVLPGSFYVRAFIKSYAEAVGLDPTEVLKMYETTNPSPTTEQPAVETIRKKRASSRHTDKMSRWASGSMMIAFVVLILGVVYYFAYQNYKGTPAEDNPAQTQSPRITDRTDSSPGVTGSSTASGTNQGETLPSTAPTATPTPSPTPTPAVSVQFVSSEKNVDTYAVTGSDKLNIQLKITGAQCWIQVDALTADNKRVMQKQKLYKNGDSDSFELDSSAYLNIGAASTVELNVNGVVVTVGDTPNPKKVRLNLQKS
;
A
#
# COMPACT_ATOMS: atom_id res chain seq x y z
N MET A 1 34.73 16.22 4.36
CA MET A 1 34.86 14.75 4.48
C MET A 1 35.05 14.42 5.94
N SER A 2 34.15 13.63 6.52
CA SER A 2 34.31 13.09 7.88
C SER A 2 35.23 11.88 7.86
N ASP A 3 35.91 11.60 8.97
CA ASP A 3 36.77 10.42 9.15
C ASP A 3 35.98 9.11 8.87
N LEU A 4 34.76 9.05 9.38
CA LEU A 4 33.79 7.98 9.08
C LEU A 4 33.47 7.84 7.58
N GLY A 5 33.24 8.97 6.90
CA GLY A 5 32.92 8.97 5.48
C GLY A 5 34.06 8.44 4.62
N GLN A 6 35.31 8.72 5.02
CA GLN A 6 36.50 8.15 4.36
C GLN A 6 36.62 6.64 4.57
N ILE A 7 36.34 6.14 5.79
CA ILE A 7 36.34 4.70 6.09
C ILE A 7 35.28 3.97 5.26
N LEU A 8 34.06 4.50 5.21
CA LEU A 8 32.97 3.92 4.42
C LEU A 8 33.28 3.93 2.92
N ARG A 9 33.86 5.02 2.40
CA ARG A 9 34.30 5.13 1.01
C ARG A 9 35.40 4.12 0.69
N LYS A 10 36.40 3.99 1.57
CA LYS A 10 37.50 3.04 1.42
C LYS A 10 36.97 1.60 1.40
N ALA A 11 36.15 1.22 2.37
CA ALA A 11 35.55 -0.12 2.43
C ALA A 11 34.72 -0.43 1.17
N ARG A 12 33.96 0.55 0.66
CA ARG A 12 33.22 0.40 -0.60
C ARG A 12 34.16 0.15 -1.78
N MET A 13 35.24 0.91 -1.89
CA MET A 13 36.23 0.76 -2.97
C MET A 13 36.97 -0.58 -2.88
N ASP A 14 37.34 -1.01 -1.66
CA ASP A 14 38.00 -2.29 -1.41
C ASP A 14 37.06 -3.47 -1.75
N ALA A 15 35.76 -3.32 -1.46
CA ALA A 15 34.71 -4.26 -1.86
C ALA A 15 34.35 -4.19 -3.36
N LYS A 16 34.93 -3.24 -4.12
CA LYS A 16 34.65 -2.98 -5.55
C LYS A 16 33.18 -2.71 -5.86
N ILE A 17 32.46 -2.09 -4.92
CA ILE A 17 31.04 -1.75 -5.05
C ILE A 17 30.93 -0.31 -5.60
N SER A 18 30.19 -0.11 -6.69
CA SER A 18 29.90 1.26 -7.15
C SER A 18 28.81 1.90 -6.28
N LEU A 19 28.70 3.23 -6.30
CA LEU A 19 27.60 3.91 -5.61
C LEU A 19 26.23 3.54 -6.22
N ASP A 20 26.18 3.14 -7.49
CA ASP A 20 24.96 2.69 -8.16
C ASP A 20 24.55 1.28 -7.68
N ASP A 21 25.53 0.37 -7.52
CA ASP A 21 25.29 -0.96 -6.92
C ASP A 21 24.89 -0.86 -5.45
N LEU A 22 25.51 0.08 -4.72
CA LEU A 22 25.18 0.34 -3.33
C LEU A 22 23.77 0.92 -3.19
N GLN A 23 23.36 1.80 -4.11
CA GLN A 23 21.97 2.28 -4.19
C GLN A 23 21.00 1.12 -4.44
N GLU A 24 21.34 0.20 -5.35
CA GLU A 24 20.44 -0.90 -5.70
C GLU A 24 20.27 -1.90 -4.54
N SER A 25 21.35 -2.21 -3.82
CA SER A 25 21.35 -3.13 -2.69
C SER A 25 20.73 -2.52 -1.42
N THR A 26 21.02 -1.27 -1.10
CA THR A 26 20.53 -0.62 0.14
C THR A 26 19.19 0.11 -0.03
N LYS A 27 18.75 0.34 -1.27
CA LYS A 27 17.61 1.21 -1.62
C LYS A 27 17.76 2.67 -1.15
N ILE A 28 18.98 3.10 -0.86
CA ILE A 28 19.30 4.49 -0.51
C ILE A 28 19.73 5.21 -1.77
N ARG A 29 19.11 6.36 -2.08
CA ARG A 29 19.47 7.15 -3.27
C ARG A 29 20.96 7.53 -3.24
N LYS A 30 21.62 7.44 -4.39
CA LYS A 30 23.04 7.74 -4.61
C LYS A 30 23.49 9.07 -4.01
N ARG A 31 22.72 10.14 -4.22
CA ARG A 31 23.00 11.47 -3.63
C ARG A 31 23.16 11.47 -2.10
N TYR A 32 22.49 10.54 -1.40
CA TYR A 32 22.60 10.43 0.05
C TYR A 32 23.80 9.58 0.46
N LEU A 33 24.14 8.56 -0.33
CA LEU A 33 25.36 7.77 -0.12
C LEU A 33 26.61 8.65 -0.31
N GLU A 34 26.63 9.50 -1.34
CA GLU A 34 27.66 10.52 -1.56
C GLU A 34 27.75 11.48 -0.38
N ALA A 35 26.61 11.99 0.10
CA ALA A 35 26.57 12.88 1.25
C ALA A 35 27.10 12.21 2.54
N ILE A 36 26.89 10.90 2.71
CA ILE A 36 27.45 10.13 3.84
C ILE A 36 28.97 10.01 3.72
N GLU A 37 29.50 9.70 2.54
CA GLU A 37 30.96 9.68 2.29
C GLU A 37 31.61 11.05 2.52
N GLU A 38 30.89 12.13 2.20
CA GLU A 38 31.36 13.51 2.40
C GLU A 38 31.21 14.01 3.84
N GLY A 39 30.42 13.32 4.66
CA GLY A 39 30.03 13.73 6.02
C GLY A 39 28.99 14.86 6.04
N ASN A 40 28.31 15.13 4.92
CA ASN A 40 27.30 16.17 4.79
C ASN A 40 25.89 15.64 5.15
N TYR A 41 25.67 15.38 6.43
CA TYR A 41 24.41 14.78 6.89
C TYR A 41 23.17 15.70 6.74
N LYS A 42 23.36 17.00 6.47
CA LYS A 42 22.26 17.98 6.30
C LYS A 42 21.41 17.73 5.05
N VAL A 43 21.95 17.04 4.06
CA VAL A 43 21.28 16.73 2.79
C VAL A 43 20.31 15.55 2.92
N LEU A 44 20.44 14.75 3.98
CA LEU A 44 19.58 13.59 4.23
C LEU A 44 18.15 14.05 4.63
N PRO A 45 17.11 13.24 4.37
CA PRO A 45 15.70 13.61 4.57
C PRO A 45 15.25 13.67 6.05
N GLY A 46 16.07 14.23 6.94
CA GLY A 46 15.86 14.32 8.38
C GLY A 46 16.95 13.58 9.15
N SER A 47 17.30 14.10 10.34
CA SER A 47 18.37 13.57 11.20
C SER A 47 18.15 12.13 11.67
N PHE A 48 16.88 11.70 11.74
CA PHE A 48 16.50 10.35 12.14
C PHE A 48 17.02 9.27 11.17
N TYR A 49 17.13 9.58 9.87
CA TYR A 49 17.53 8.61 8.86
C TYR A 49 19.04 8.40 8.76
N VAL A 50 19.84 9.30 9.34
CA VAL A 50 21.31 9.27 9.23
C VAL A 50 21.87 7.97 9.78
N ARG A 51 21.47 7.58 10.99
CA ARG A 51 21.90 6.32 11.63
C ARG A 51 21.48 5.10 10.82
N ALA A 52 20.23 5.08 10.34
CA ALA A 52 19.72 3.96 9.54
C ALA A 52 20.52 3.80 8.24
N PHE A 53 20.82 4.90 7.56
CA PHE A 53 21.57 4.87 6.30
C PHE A 53 23.04 4.51 6.49
N ILE A 54 23.69 5.02 7.54
CA ILE A 54 25.07 4.63 7.91
C ILE A 54 25.13 3.13 8.22
N LYS A 55 24.15 2.62 8.97
CA LYS A 55 24.04 1.19 9.30
C LYS A 55 23.92 0.33 8.03
N SER A 56 22.97 0.65 7.16
CA SER A 56 22.75 -0.10 5.91
C SER A 56 23.94 0.00 4.96
N TYR A 57 24.63 1.14 4.92
CA TYR A 57 25.87 1.29 4.17
C TYR A 57 26.92 0.30 4.71
N ALA A 58 27.19 0.32 6.02
CA ALA A 58 28.19 -0.55 6.65
C ALA A 58 27.91 -2.03 6.37
N GLU A 59 26.66 -2.47 6.53
CA GLU A 59 26.23 -3.84 6.22
C GLU A 59 26.53 -4.23 4.76
N ALA A 60 26.24 -3.34 3.81
CA ALA A 60 26.42 -3.62 2.39
C ALA A 60 27.90 -3.66 1.95
N VAL A 61 28.80 -2.98 2.65
CA VAL A 61 30.26 -3.01 2.38
C VAL A 61 31.01 -3.98 3.29
N GLY A 62 30.31 -4.73 4.14
CA GLY A 62 30.90 -5.77 5.00
C GLY A 62 31.61 -5.26 6.26
N LEU A 63 31.33 -4.04 6.70
CA LEU A 63 31.82 -3.51 7.99
C LEU A 63 30.87 -3.87 9.13
N ASP A 64 31.38 -3.95 10.36
CA ASP A 64 30.53 -4.09 11.55
C ASP A 64 29.70 -2.81 11.75
N PRO A 65 28.36 -2.87 11.63
CA PRO A 65 27.52 -1.69 11.75
C PRO A 65 27.55 -1.09 13.16
N THR A 66 27.84 -1.91 14.18
CA THR A 66 27.92 -1.48 15.59
C THR A 66 29.11 -0.55 15.81
N GLU A 67 30.25 -0.90 15.23
CA GLU A 67 31.49 -0.13 15.33
C GLU A 67 31.38 1.19 14.55
N VAL A 68 30.84 1.13 13.33
CA VAL A 68 30.62 2.31 12.47
C VAL A 68 29.67 3.31 13.15
N LEU A 69 28.58 2.83 13.78
CA LEU A 69 27.64 3.69 14.49
C LEU A 69 28.27 4.34 15.74
N LYS A 70 29.10 3.62 16.49
CA LYS A 70 29.83 4.19 17.64
C LYS A 70 30.76 5.32 17.21
N MET A 71 31.41 5.18 16.06
CA MET A 71 32.29 6.19 15.48
C MET A 71 31.50 7.43 15.01
N TYR A 72 30.30 7.22 14.45
CA TYR A 72 29.37 8.31 14.16
C TYR A 72 28.96 9.09 15.42
N GLU A 73 28.62 8.38 16.51
CA GLU A 73 28.20 9.00 17.78
C GLU A 73 29.32 9.78 18.46
N THR A 74 30.55 9.32 18.33
CA THR A 74 31.74 9.99 18.89
C THR A 74 32.04 11.31 18.16
N THR A 75 31.84 11.33 16.84
CA THR A 75 32.10 12.51 16.00
C THR A 75 30.94 13.49 15.94
N ASN A 76 29.72 13.01 16.21
CA ASN A 76 28.51 13.81 16.26
C ASN A 76 27.76 13.46 17.55
N PRO A 77 28.18 14.01 18.71
CA PRO A 77 27.40 13.96 19.94
C PRO A 77 26.15 14.83 19.72
N SER A 78 25.19 14.28 18.98
CA SER A 78 23.82 14.78 19.06
C SER A 78 23.41 14.62 20.51
N PRO A 79 22.65 15.57 21.10
CA PRO A 79 22.07 15.35 22.41
C PRO A 79 21.39 14.00 22.32
N THR A 80 21.79 13.09 23.22
CA THR A 80 21.09 11.86 23.50
C THR A 80 19.63 12.21 23.36
N THR A 81 19.00 11.76 22.27
CA THR A 81 17.58 11.58 22.30
C THR A 81 17.46 10.51 23.35
N GLU A 82 17.32 10.94 24.61
CA GLU A 82 16.43 10.31 25.54
C GLU A 82 15.29 9.92 24.64
N GLN A 83 15.25 8.62 24.35
CA GLN A 83 14.10 7.98 23.78
C GLN A 83 12.94 8.70 24.46
N PRO A 84 12.11 9.49 23.74
CA PRO A 84 10.94 10.02 24.39
C PRO A 84 10.34 8.77 24.99
N ALA A 85 10.19 8.78 26.31
CA ALA A 85 9.21 7.96 26.95
C ALA A 85 7.93 8.39 26.27
N VAL A 86 7.66 7.77 25.12
CA VAL A 86 6.35 7.75 24.54
C VAL A 86 5.63 6.97 25.62
N GLU A 87 5.01 7.69 26.54
CA GLU A 87 3.77 7.28 27.15
C GLU A 87 2.85 6.99 25.97
N THR A 88 3.07 5.84 25.34
CA THR A 88 2.03 5.16 24.62
C THR A 88 0.99 5.01 25.70
N ILE A 89 -0.11 5.76 25.58
CA ILE A 89 -1.36 5.40 26.23
C ILE A 89 -1.55 3.94 25.89
N ARG A 90 -1.15 3.10 26.85
CA ARG A 90 -1.20 1.66 26.81
C ARG A 90 -2.66 1.34 26.96
N LYS A 91 -3.43 1.51 25.88
CA LYS A 91 -4.64 0.71 25.70
C LYS A 91 -4.14 -0.72 25.76
N LYS A 92 -4.51 -1.37 26.86
CA LYS A 92 -4.25 -2.74 27.24
C LYS A 92 -4.67 -3.68 26.11
N ARG A 93 -3.87 -3.80 25.05
CA ARG A 93 -3.87 -4.99 24.21
C ARG A 93 -3.00 -5.98 24.96
N ALA A 94 -3.65 -7.04 25.41
CA ALA A 94 -3.03 -8.17 26.04
C ALA A 94 -1.77 -8.57 25.24
N SER A 95 -0.70 -8.78 25.98
CA SER A 95 0.57 -9.24 25.50
C SER A 95 0.44 -10.57 24.77
N SER A 96 0.70 -10.57 23.47
CA SER A 96 1.21 -11.76 22.77
C SER A 96 2.49 -11.39 22.04
N ARG A 97 3.57 -11.29 22.82
CA ARG A 97 4.92 -11.55 22.32
C ARG A 97 5.59 -12.43 23.35
N HIS A 98 5.79 -13.71 23.00
CA HIS A 98 7.08 -14.39 23.05
C HIS A 98 6.89 -15.91 22.87
N THR A 99 6.83 -16.39 21.63
CA THR A 99 7.06 -17.82 21.32
C THR A 99 7.97 -18.00 20.11
N ASP A 100 9.01 -17.18 19.97
CA ASP A 100 9.97 -17.33 18.86
C ASP A 100 11.28 -18.04 19.25
N LYS A 101 11.35 -18.63 20.44
CA LYS A 101 12.44 -19.56 20.81
C LYS A 101 12.03 -21.04 20.86
N MET A 102 10.74 -21.37 20.78
CA MET A 102 10.24 -22.75 20.84
C MET A 102 9.98 -23.38 19.45
N SER A 103 9.88 -22.56 18.39
CA SER A 103 9.58 -23.00 17.02
C SER A 103 10.66 -23.94 16.42
N ARG A 104 11.93 -23.78 16.82
CA ARG A 104 13.03 -24.65 16.35
C ARG A 104 13.00 -26.06 16.98
N TRP A 105 12.38 -26.23 18.15
CA TRP A 105 12.26 -27.53 18.81
C TRP A 105 10.95 -28.26 18.46
N ALA A 106 9.86 -27.50 18.27
CA ALA A 106 8.57 -28.06 17.83
C ALA A 106 8.60 -28.57 16.37
N SER A 107 9.37 -27.92 15.49
CA SER A 107 9.56 -28.39 14.10
C SER A 107 10.45 -29.63 14.02
N GLY A 108 11.50 -29.71 14.86
CA GLY A 108 12.36 -30.89 14.97
C GLY A 108 11.60 -32.12 15.50
N SER A 109 10.84 -31.97 16.60
CA SER A 109 10.09 -33.10 17.17
C SER A 109 9.03 -33.65 16.21
N MET A 110 8.40 -32.78 15.41
CA MET A 110 7.40 -33.21 14.43
C MET A 110 8.04 -33.97 13.25
N MET A 111 9.23 -33.56 12.82
CA MET A 111 9.97 -34.23 11.75
C MET A 111 10.50 -35.60 12.19
N ILE A 112 11.00 -35.70 13.43
CA ILE A 112 11.41 -36.99 14.03
C ILE A 112 10.20 -37.92 14.23
N ALA A 113 9.06 -37.41 14.71
CA ALA A 113 7.85 -38.23 14.85
C ALA A 113 7.35 -38.75 13.50
N PHE A 114 7.44 -37.92 12.44
CA PHE A 114 7.07 -38.32 11.08
C PHE A 114 7.99 -39.41 10.52
N VAL A 115 9.30 -39.30 10.74
CA VAL A 115 10.27 -40.33 10.30
C VAL A 115 10.05 -41.65 11.06
N VAL A 116 9.82 -41.60 12.38
CA VAL A 116 9.52 -42.81 13.17
C VAL A 116 8.21 -43.46 12.72
N LEU A 117 7.19 -42.67 12.38
CA LEU A 117 5.93 -43.18 11.86
C LEU A 117 6.13 -43.86 10.50
N ILE A 118 6.90 -43.27 9.59
CA ILE A 118 7.23 -43.90 8.29
C ILE A 118 7.99 -45.21 8.51
N LEU A 119 9.01 -45.23 9.37
CA LEU A 119 9.76 -46.45 9.68
C LEU A 119 8.88 -47.53 10.31
N GLY A 120 7.92 -47.14 11.16
CA GLY A 120 6.93 -48.06 11.74
C GLY A 120 5.99 -48.66 10.69
N VAL A 121 5.51 -47.86 9.74
CA VAL A 121 4.67 -48.32 8.62
C VAL A 121 5.46 -49.25 7.69
N VAL A 122 6.70 -48.89 7.34
CA VAL A 122 7.59 -49.72 6.52
C VAL A 122 7.89 -51.04 7.23
N TYR A 123 8.19 -51.01 8.53
CA TYR A 123 8.41 -52.22 9.33
C TYR A 123 7.15 -53.09 9.40
N TYR A 124 5.96 -52.48 9.59
CA TYR A 124 4.69 -53.20 9.61
C TYR A 124 4.40 -53.89 8.26
N PHE A 125 4.60 -53.18 7.14
CA PHE A 125 4.43 -53.76 5.80
C PHE A 125 5.51 -54.79 5.47
N ALA A 126 6.76 -54.57 5.87
CA ALA A 126 7.82 -55.57 5.73
C ALA A 126 7.50 -56.83 6.52
N TYR A 127 7.02 -56.70 7.77
CA TYR A 127 6.61 -57.82 8.60
C TYR A 127 5.40 -58.60 8.01
N GLN A 128 4.43 -57.88 7.42
CA GLN A 128 3.33 -58.49 6.67
C GLN A 128 3.85 -59.22 5.41
N ASN A 129 4.77 -58.61 4.64
CA ASN A 129 5.39 -59.23 3.46
C ASN A 129 6.36 -60.37 3.78
N TYR A 130 6.96 -60.42 4.98
CA TYR A 130 7.76 -61.55 5.43
C TYR A 130 6.89 -62.78 5.78
N LYS A 131 5.56 -62.60 5.92
CA LYS A 131 4.61 -63.67 6.26
C LYS A 131 3.68 -64.10 5.11
N GLY A 132 3.81 -63.53 3.91
CA GLY A 132 3.17 -64.02 2.67
C GLY A 132 3.83 -63.35 1.47
N THR A 133 4.19 -64.01 0.36
CA THR A 133 3.78 -65.28 -0.25
C THR A 133 4.93 -65.76 -1.18
N PRO A 134 4.97 -67.05 -1.55
CA PRO A 134 5.96 -67.59 -2.49
C PRO A 134 5.84 -66.94 -3.87
N ALA A 135 6.97 -66.81 -4.55
CA ALA A 135 7.08 -66.28 -5.90
C ALA A 135 6.34 -67.17 -6.91
N GLU A 136 5.51 -66.55 -7.75
CA GLU A 136 5.02 -67.16 -8.98
C GLU A 136 5.36 -66.23 -10.16
N ASP A 137 6.05 -66.84 -11.11
CA ASP A 137 6.70 -66.31 -12.29
C ASP A 137 5.72 -66.34 -13.48
N ASN A 138 5.51 -65.21 -14.18
CA ASN A 138 5.38 -65.26 -15.64
C ASN A 138 5.35 -63.87 -16.33
N PRO A 139 5.92 -63.73 -17.55
CA PRO A 139 6.11 -62.46 -18.24
C PRO A 139 5.14 -62.21 -19.42
N ALA A 140 5.10 -60.94 -19.83
CA ALA A 140 4.89 -60.38 -21.17
C ALA A 140 3.62 -60.74 -21.99
N GLN A 141 2.90 -59.70 -22.45
CA GLN A 141 2.62 -59.55 -23.89
C GLN A 141 2.22 -58.12 -24.29
N THR A 142 3.00 -57.61 -25.25
CA THR A 142 2.79 -56.44 -26.11
C THR A 142 1.77 -56.79 -27.20
N GLN A 143 0.91 -55.84 -27.61
CA GLN A 143 0.60 -55.52 -29.03
C GLN A 143 -0.56 -54.51 -29.15
N SER A 144 -0.30 -53.38 -29.81
CA SER A 144 -1.28 -52.62 -30.61
C SER A 144 -1.17 -53.09 -32.08
N PRO A 145 -1.87 -52.54 -33.10
CA PRO A 145 -3.01 -51.60 -33.15
C PRO A 145 -4.13 -52.04 -34.13
N ARG A 146 -5.30 -51.38 -34.16
CA ARG A 146 -6.10 -51.30 -35.40
C ARG A 146 -6.98 -50.04 -35.49
N ILE A 147 -6.79 -49.39 -36.64
CA ILE A 147 -7.47 -48.25 -37.27
C ILE A 147 -8.94 -48.55 -37.57
N THR A 148 -9.84 -47.56 -37.48
CA THR A 148 -10.89 -47.16 -38.46
C THR A 148 -11.51 -45.84 -37.92
N ASP A 149 -11.19 -44.64 -38.42
CA ASP A 149 -11.65 -44.00 -39.68
C ASP A 149 -13.13 -43.54 -39.65
N ARG A 150 -13.39 -42.34 -40.19
CA ARG A 150 -14.67 -41.64 -40.49
C ARG A 150 -15.20 -40.57 -39.52
N THR A 151 -15.73 -39.41 -39.94
CA THR A 151 -15.70 -38.60 -41.19
C THR A 151 -16.27 -37.22 -40.86
N ASP A 152 -15.76 -36.21 -41.56
CA ASP A 152 -16.23 -34.87 -41.95
C ASP A 152 -17.42 -34.13 -41.31
N SER A 153 -17.13 -32.83 -41.20
CA SER A 153 -18.01 -31.67 -41.14
C SER A 153 -18.88 -31.49 -42.39
N SER A 154 -20.05 -30.88 -42.23
CA SER A 154 -20.75 -30.16 -43.30
C SER A 154 -21.53 -28.96 -42.74
N PRO A 155 -21.64 -27.83 -43.45
CA PRO A 155 -22.19 -26.57 -42.97
C PRO A 155 -23.68 -26.37 -43.37
N GLY A 156 -24.43 -25.67 -42.53
CA GLY A 156 -25.84 -25.29 -42.78
C GLY A 156 -26.05 -23.78 -42.71
N VAL A 157 -26.50 -23.22 -43.83
CA VAL A 157 -26.87 -21.81 -44.08
C VAL A 157 -28.38 -21.58 -43.86
N THR A 158 -28.76 -20.30 -43.73
CA THR A 158 -30.09 -19.65 -43.89
C THR A 158 -30.76 -19.32 -42.54
N GLY A 159 -31.16 -18.10 -42.18
CA GLY A 159 -31.44 -16.87 -42.94
C GLY A 159 -32.93 -16.49 -42.78
N SER A 160 -33.26 -15.40 -42.08
CA SER A 160 -34.48 -14.56 -42.23
C SER A 160 -34.44 -13.39 -41.22
N SER A 161 -34.33 -12.12 -41.65
CA SER A 161 -35.42 -11.10 -41.83
C SER A 161 -36.07 -10.63 -40.52
N THR A 162 -36.50 -9.38 -40.25
CA THR A 162 -36.40 -7.99 -40.78
C THR A 162 -37.24 -7.13 -39.81
N ALA A 163 -36.88 -5.84 -39.64
CA ALA A 163 -37.71 -4.64 -39.35
C ALA A 163 -37.07 -3.80 -38.22
N SER A 164 -36.41 -2.65 -38.47
CA SER A 164 -36.88 -1.34 -38.99
C SER A 164 -37.90 -0.62 -38.09
N GLY A 165 -37.50 0.56 -37.62
CA GLY A 165 -38.30 1.51 -36.85
C GLY A 165 -37.53 2.81 -36.58
N THR A 166 -37.21 3.55 -37.65
CA THR A 166 -36.68 4.92 -37.63
C THR A 166 -37.86 5.90 -37.61
N ASN A 167 -37.82 6.93 -36.76
CA ASN A 167 -38.61 8.14 -36.95
C ASN A 167 -37.71 9.36 -36.78
N GLN A 168 -37.48 10.07 -37.89
CA GLN A 168 -37.12 11.48 -37.92
C GLN A 168 -38.40 12.29 -38.08
N GLY A 169 -38.43 13.46 -37.46
CA GLY A 169 -39.42 14.52 -37.70
C GLY A 169 -38.78 15.86 -37.38
N GLU A 170 -38.27 16.53 -38.41
CA GLU A 170 -37.91 17.95 -38.40
C GLU A 170 -39.16 18.83 -38.27
N THR A 171 -39.04 19.95 -37.54
CA THR A 171 -39.66 21.22 -37.94
C THR A 171 -39.04 22.39 -37.15
N LEU A 172 -38.39 23.33 -37.85
CA LEU A 172 -38.16 24.72 -37.43
C LEU A 172 -39.29 25.60 -38.01
N PRO A 173 -39.67 26.72 -37.35
CA PRO A 173 -39.12 28.05 -37.68
C PRO A 173 -38.89 28.96 -36.43
N SER A 174 -37.74 29.64 -36.29
CA SER A 174 -37.42 31.05 -36.65
C SER A 174 -37.95 32.18 -35.74
N THR A 175 -37.00 32.79 -35.01
CA THR A 175 -36.80 34.22 -34.62
C THR A 175 -37.81 35.03 -33.78
N ALA A 176 -37.38 35.46 -32.58
CA ALA A 176 -37.29 36.87 -32.12
C ALA A 176 -36.53 36.99 -30.76
N PRO A 177 -35.82 38.10 -30.47
CA PRO A 177 -34.89 38.23 -29.35
C PRO A 177 -35.54 38.90 -28.12
N THR A 178 -35.33 38.37 -26.91
CA THR A 178 -35.73 39.08 -25.68
C THR A 178 -34.77 38.83 -24.53
N ALA A 179 -34.16 39.93 -24.09
CA ALA A 179 -33.62 40.28 -22.77
C ALA A 179 -32.65 39.31 -22.07
N THR A 180 -31.38 39.69 -22.11
CA THR A 180 -30.38 39.44 -21.07
C THR A 180 -30.97 39.68 -19.67
N PRO A 181 -31.01 38.71 -18.75
CA PRO A 181 -31.17 39.02 -17.35
C PRO A 181 -29.84 39.60 -16.85
N THR A 182 -29.90 40.87 -16.45
CA THR A 182 -28.93 41.52 -15.56
C THR A 182 -28.63 40.61 -14.37
N PRO A 183 -27.36 40.30 -14.03
CA PRO A 183 -27.05 39.62 -12.78
C PRO A 183 -27.36 40.57 -11.61
N SER A 184 -28.51 40.37 -10.99
CA SER A 184 -28.77 40.85 -9.63
C SER A 184 -27.80 40.15 -8.68
N PRO A 185 -27.18 40.83 -7.70
CA PRO A 185 -26.14 40.25 -6.86
C PRO A 185 -26.72 39.11 -6.02
N THR A 186 -26.40 37.88 -6.40
CA THR A 186 -26.65 36.69 -5.57
C THR A 186 -25.81 36.79 -4.29
N PRO A 187 -26.40 36.75 -3.08
CA PRO A 187 -25.64 36.63 -1.85
C PRO A 187 -24.80 35.33 -1.89
N THR A 188 -23.49 35.51 -1.91
CA THR A 188 -22.42 34.50 -1.93
C THR A 188 -22.10 34.09 -0.47
N PRO A 189 -21.82 32.81 -0.14
CA PRO A 189 -22.74 31.90 0.53
C PRO A 189 -22.40 31.58 2.00
N ALA A 190 -23.38 30.94 2.66
CA ALA A 190 -23.29 30.36 4.00
C ALA A 190 -22.53 29.00 4.02
N VAL A 191 -21.21 29.01 3.84
CA VAL A 191 -20.24 27.88 3.74
C VAL A 191 -19.74 27.66 2.32
N SER A 192 -18.41 27.63 2.12
CA SER A 192 -17.77 27.34 0.83
C SER A 192 -16.62 26.35 0.96
N VAL A 193 -16.47 25.46 -0.04
CA VAL A 193 -15.35 24.50 -0.14
C VAL A 193 -14.63 24.77 -1.46
N GLN A 194 -13.40 25.26 -1.40
CA GLN A 194 -12.61 25.64 -2.58
C GLN A 194 -11.35 24.79 -2.72
N PHE A 195 -11.08 24.30 -3.92
CA PHE A 195 -9.82 23.63 -4.23
C PHE A 195 -8.67 24.65 -4.22
N VAL A 196 -7.59 24.34 -3.51
CA VAL A 196 -6.44 25.23 -3.31
C VAL A 196 -5.25 24.76 -4.14
N SER A 197 -4.86 23.49 -4.00
CA SER A 197 -3.70 22.94 -4.72
C SER A 197 -3.72 21.41 -4.70
N SER A 198 -2.96 20.82 -5.64
CA SER A 198 -2.62 19.39 -5.62
C SER A 198 -1.10 19.26 -5.61
N GLU A 199 -0.54 18.75 -4.52
CA GLU A 199 0.90 18.55 -4.36
C GLU A 199 1.18 17.14 -3.84
N LYS A 200 2.15 16.45 -4.44
CA LYS A 200 2.60 15.11 -3.98
C LYS A 200 1.43 14.10 -3.80
N ASN A 201 0.45 14.14 -4.70
CA ASN A 201 -0.78 13.34 -4.65
C ASN A 201 -1.67 13.62 -3.42
N VAL A 202 -1.69 14.87 -2.96
CA VAL A 202 -2.59 15.37 -1.92
C VAL A 202 -3.36 16.55 -2.49
N ASP A 203 -4.68 16.42 -2.59
CA ASP A 203 -5.57 17.51 -2.99
C ASP A 203 -6.01 18.28 -1.75
N THR A 204 -5.75 19.58 -1.74
CA THR A 204 -6.06 20.45 -0.61
C THR A 204 -7.25 21.33 -0.93
N TYR A 205 -8.24 21.33 -0.04
CA TYR A 205 -9.42 22.18 -0.11
C TYR A 205 -9.47 23.10 1.11
N ALA A 206 -9.80 24.37 0.91
CA ALA A 206 -10.14 25.31 1.97
C ALA A 206 -11.65 25.25 2.21
N VAL A 207 -12.05 25.11 3.48
CA VAL A 207 -13.44 25.11 3.92
C VAL A 207 -13.66 26.34 4.77
N THR A 208 -14.47 27.28 4.31
CA THR A 208 -14.77 28.56 4.99
C THR A 208 -16.25 28.65 5.34
N GLY A 209 -16.61 29.50 6.30
CA GLY A 209 -18.00 29.76 6.66
C GLY A 209 -18.62 28.75 7.64
N SER A 210 -17.81 27.86 8.24
CA SER A 210 -18.24 26.91 9.27
C SER A 210 -17.21 26.76 10.38
N ASP A 211 -17.68 26.55 11.61
CA ASP A 211 -16.82 26.28 12.77
C ASP A 211 -16.41 24.80 12.89
N LYS A 212 -17.13 23.93 12.18
CA LYS A 212 -16.95 22.47 12.20
C LYS A 212 -16.89 21.91 10.80
N LEU A 213 -16.20 20.79 10.67
CA LEU A 213 -16.07 20.04 9.43
C LEU A 213 -16.93 18.79 9.50
N ASN A 214 -18.01 18.78 8.73
CA ASN A 214 -18.88 17.64 8.50
C ASN A 214 -18.48 16.94 7.20
N ILE A 215 -18.00 15.72 7.31
CA ILE A 215 -17.53 14.88 6.20
C ILE A 215 -18.50 13.72 6.07
N GLN A 216 -19.10 13.56 4.91
CA GLN A 216 -19.98 12.45 4.58
C GLN A 216 -19.37 11.65 3.43
N LEU A 217 -19.30 10.34 3.60
CA LEU A 217 -18.78 9.39 2.64
C LEU A 217 -19.91 8.49 2.18
N LYS A 218 -20.00 8.27 0.86
CA LYS A 218 -20.88 7.25 0.28
C LYS A 218 -20.12 6.45 -0.76
N ILE A 219 -20.13 5.13 -0.63
CA ILE A 219 -19.42 4.24 -1.55
C ILE A 219 -20.37 3.80 -2.66
N THR A 220 -20.06 4.16 -3.89
CA THR A 220 -20.88 3.87 -5.07
C THR A 220 -20.31 2.75 -5.95
N GLY A 221 -19.03 2.41 -5.78
CA GLY A 221 -18.34 1.39 -6.56
C GLY A 221 -17.86 0.17 -5.75
N ALA A 222 -16.75 -0.42 -6.16
CA ALA A 222 -16.14 -1.56 -5.47
C ALA A 222 -15.68 -1.20 -4.04
N GLN A 223 -15.30 -2.23 -3.26
CA GLN A 223 -14.83 -2.04 -1.88
C GLN A 223 -13.67 -1.04 -1.81
N CYS A 224 -13.76 -0.08 -0.90
CA CYS A 224 -12.76 0.97 -0.75
C CYS A 224 -12.30 1.08 0.69
N TRP A 225 -10.98 1.05 0.90
CA TRP A 225 -10.40 1.35 2.20
C TRP A 225 -10.30 2.86 2.39
N ILE A 226 -10.79 3.36 3.53
CA ILE A 226 -10.74 4.80 3.85
C ILE A 226 -10.22 4.97 5.28
N GLN A 227 -9.29 5.91 5.43
CA GLN A 227 -8.84 6.42 6.73
C GLN A 227 -9.14 7.92 6.81
N VAL A 228 -9.69 8.35 7.95
CA VAL A 228 -9.97 9.74 8.28
C VAL A 228 -9.17 10.12 9.52
N ASP A 229 -8.36 11.17 9.41
CA ASP A 229 -7.60 11.75 10.51
C ASP A 229 -8.04 13.21 10.72
N ALA A 230 -8.10 13.63 11.98
CA ALA A 230 -8.15 15.05 12.34
C ALA A 230 -6.73 15.63 12.33
N LEU A 231 -6.60 16.91 11.98
CA LEU A 231 -5.35 17.65 12.01
C LEU A 231 -5.34 18.61 13.19
N THR A 232 -4.36 18.46 14.08
CA THR A 232 -4.13 19.45 15.15
C THR A 232 -3.59 20.76 14.58
N ALA A 233 -3.55 21.81 15.40
CA ALA A 233 -2.94 23.10 15.04
C ALA A 233 -1.49 22.96 14.53
N ASP A 234 -0.74 21.98 15.07
CA ASP A 234 0.63 21.64 14.66
C ASP A 234 0.72 20.79 13.38
N ASN A 235 -0.39 20.59 12.64
CA ASN A 235 -0.52 19.66 11.52
C ASN A 235 -0.25 18.18 11.88
N LYS A 236 -0.35 17.78 13.15
CA LYS A 236 -0.25 16.36 13.53
C LYS A 236 -1.55 15.65 13.19
N ARG A 237 -1.43 14.45 12.60
CA ARG A 237 -2.57 13.60 12.23
C ARG A 237 -3.00 12.74 13.42
N VAL A 238 -4.25 12.91 13.85
CA VAL A 238 -4.89 12.11 14.90
C VAL A 238 -5.98 11.26 14.25
N MET A 239 -5.73 9.96 14.17
CA MET A 239 -6.65 9.03 13.49
C MET A 239 -8.00 8.94 14.19
N GLN A 240 -9.06 9.19 13.42
CA GLN A 240 -10.45 9.12 13.88
C GLN A 240 -11.03 7.74 13.58
N LYS A 241 -10.91 7.30 12.32
CA LYS A 241 -11.43 6.00 11.88
C LYS A 241 -10.67 5.50 10.66
N GLN A 242 -10.55 4.18 10.57
CA GLN A 242 -10.14 3.49 9.35
C GLN A 242 -11.01 2.25 9.18
N LYS A 243 -11.48 2.01 7.97
CA LYS A 243 -12.32 0.84 7.66
C LYS A 243 -12.26 0.53 6.17
N LEU A 244 -12.41 -0.75 5.84
CA LEU A 244 -12.76 -1.19 4.49
C LEU A 244 -14.27 -1.15 4.32
N TYR A 245 -14.76 -0.27 3.44
CA TYR A 245 -16.16 -0.10 3.15
C TYR A 245 -16.58 -0.92 1.93
N LYS A 246 -17.83 -1.38 1.92
CA LYS A 246 -18.45 -2.09 0.80
C LYS A 246 -19.33 -1.14 -0.01
N ASN A 247 -19.72 -1.56 -1.22
CA ASN A 247 -20.69 -0.81 -2.03
C ASN A 247 -21.96 -0.55 -1.22
N GLY A 248 -22.46 0.69 -1.26
CA GLY A 248 -23.65 1.12 -0.55
C GLY A 248 -23.40 1.52 0.91
N ASP A 249 -22.21 1.27 1.47
CA ASP A 249 -21.88 1.78 2.79
C ASP A 249 -21.80 3.32 2.77
N SER A 250 -22.23 3.94 3.87
CA SER A 250 -22.06 5.37 4.13
C SER A 250 -21.54 5.61 5.54
N ASP A 251 -20.84 6.71 5.74
CA ASP A 251 -20.32 7.12 7.05
C ASP A 251 -20.26 8.65 7.14
N SER A 252 -20.35 9.18 8.35
CA SER A 252 -20.25 10.62 8.59
C SER A 252 -19.34 10.92 9.76
N PHE A 253 -18.63 12.04 9.67
CA PHE A 253 -17.68 12.51 10.67
C PHE A 253 -17.90 14.00 10.90
N GLU A 254 -17.92 14.41 12.16
CA GLU A 254 -17.91 15.81 12.55
C GLU A 254 -16.62 16.08 13.32
N LEU A 255 -15.85 17.08 12.87
CA LEU A 255 -14.55 17.43 13.42
C LEU A 255 -14.47 18.93 13.70
N ASP A 256 -13.94 19.31 14.86
CA ASP A 256 -13.74 20.73 15.24
C ASP A 256 -12.45 21.35 14.64
N SER A 257 -11.82 20.63 13.71
CA SER A 257 -10.51 20.93 13.14
C SER A 257 -10.43 20.50 11.68
N SER A 258 -9.30 20.82 11.04
CA SER A 258 -9.00 20.36 9.68
C SER A 258 -8.91 18.83 9.62
N ALA A 259 -9.09 18.24 8.43
CA ALA A 259 -9.04 16.80 8.25
C ALA A 259 -8.08 16.36 7.15
N TYR A 260 -7.65 15.10 7.26
CA TYR A 260 -6.84 14.42 6.28
C TYR A 260 -7.44 13.04 5.99
N LEU A 261 -7.76 12.78 4.73
CA LEU A 261 -8.36 11.55 4.27
C LEU A 261 -7.39 10.80 3.37
N ASN A 262 -7.28 9.50 3.57
CA ASN A 262 -6.68 8.58 2.61
C ASN A 262 -7.78 7.69 2.04
N ILE A 263 -7.98 7.75 0.74
CA ILE A 263 -9.02 7.00 0.02
C ILE A 263 -8.31 6.03 -0.92
N GLY A 264 -8.55 4.73 -0.75
CA GLY A 264 -7.86 3.68 -1.50
C GLY A 264 -8.24 3.63 -2.99
N ALA A 265 -9.52 3.82 -3.30
CA ALA A 265 -10.03 3.85 -4.67
C ALA A 265 -10.93 5.09 -4.83
N ALA A 266 -10.36 6.21 -5.27
CA ALA A 266 -11.05 7.50 -5.27
C ALA A 266 -12.31 7.53 -6.14
N SER A 267 -12.28 6.87 -7.30
CA SER A 267 -13.41 6.83 -8.24
C SER A 267 -14.66 6.11 -7.72
N THR A 268 -14.59 5.42 -6.58
CA THR A 268 -15.72 4.68 -6.01
C THR A 268 -16.36 5.37 -4.82
N VAL A 269 -15.91 6.60 -4.49
CA VAL A 269 -16.32 7.34 -3.29
C VAL A 269 -16.88 8.70 -3.67
N GLU A 270 -18.12 8.96 -3.26
CA GLU A 270 -18.69 10.30 -3.22
C GLU A 270 -18.35 10.91 -1.85
N LEU A 271 -17.57 12.00 -1.87
CA LEU A 271 -17.22 12.78 -0.70
C LEU A 271 -18.07 14.05 -0.67
N ASN A 272 -18.77 14.27 0.43
CA ASN A 272 -19.48 15.53 0.69
C ASN A 272 -18.89 16.20 1.94
N VAL A 273 -18.57 17.48 1.83
CA VAL A 273 -17.99 18.30 2.89
C VAL A 273 -18.90 19.49 3.14
N ASN A 274 -19.49 19.56 4.33
CA ASN A 274 -20.44 20.60 4.74
C ASN A 274 -21.58 20.85 3.72
N GLY A 275 -22.08 19.80 3.09
CA GLY A 275 -23.14 19.88 2.07
C GLY A 275 -22.62 20.01 0.64
N VAL A 276 -21.33 20.30 0.44
CA VAL A 276 -20.71 20.46 -0.88
C VAL A 276 -20.07 19.16 -1.34
N VAL A 277 -20.46 18.66 -2.52
CA VAL A 277 -19.83 17.48 -3.13
C VAL A 277 -18.43 17.83 -3.63
N VAL A 278 -17.44 17.04 -3.22
CA VAL A 278 -16.02 17.21 -3.58
C VAL A 278 -15.59 16.02 -4.43
N THR A 279 -15.17 16.30 -5.66
CA THR A 279 -14.61 15.27 -6.56
C THR A 279 -13.22 14.88 -6.09
N VAL A 280 -13.04 13.64 -5.64
CA VAL A 280 -11.76 13.13 -5.13
C VAL A 280 -10.89 12.49 -6.22
N GLY A 281 -11.49 12.08 -7.35
CA GLY A 281 -10.76 11.64 -8.53
C GLY A 281 -11.53 10.63 -9.38
N ASP A 282 -11.21 10.59 -10.66
CA ASP A 282 -11.97 9.81 -11.65
C ASP A 282 -11.37 8.41 -11.92
N THR A 283 -10.24 8.10 -11.28
CA THR A 283 -9.55 6.80 -11.43
C THR A 283 -9.56 6.01 -10.12
N PRO A 284 -9.47 4.68 -10.16
CA PRO A 284 -9.48 3.83 -8.95
C PRO A 284 -8.17 3.90 -8.15
N ASN A 285 -7.30 4.87 -8.44
CA ASN A 285 -6.04 5.06 -7.75
C ASN A 285 -6.26 5.62 -6.33
N PRO A 286 -5.33 5.35 -5.41
CA PRO A 286 -5.38 5.94 -4.08
C PRO A 286 -5.18 7.44 -4.15
N LYS A 287 -6.03 8.18 -3.45
CA LYS A 287 -6.01 9.63 -3.36
C LYS A 287 -5.97 10.08 -1.92
N LYS A 288 -5.19 11.13 -1.65
CA LYS A 288 -5.17 11.80 -0.36
C LYS A 288 -5.83 13.15 -0.49
N VAL A 289 -6.67 13.49 0.47
CA VAL A 289 -7.44 14.73 0.49
C VAL A 289 -7.20 15.43 1.81
N ARG A 290 -6.86 16.70 1.76
CA ARG A 290 -6.67 17.57 2.92
C ARG A 290 -7.76 18.63 2.92
N LEU A 291 -8.53 18.70 4.00
CA LEU A 291 -9.59 19.68 4.21
C LEU A 291 -9.13 20.67 5.28
N ASN A 292 -8.77 21.88 4.87
CA ASN A 292 -8.35 22.95 5.76
C ASN A 292 -9.57 23.76 6.21
N LEU A 293 -9.99 23.55 7.45
CA LEU A 293 -11.07 24.31 8.07
C LEU A 293 -10.54 25.71 8.46
N GLN A 294 -11.10 26.74 7.86
CA GLN A 294 -10.86 28.14 8.16
C GLN A 294 -12.05 28.62 8.99
N LYS A 295 -11.84 28.71 10.31
CA LYS A 295 -12.86 29.23 11.23
C LYS A 295 -13.16 30.69 10.87
N SER A 296 -14.45 31.04 10.87
CA SER A 296 -14.92 32.41 10.63
C SER A 296 -14.54 33.35 11.77
#